data_AF-A0A4S3FG31-F1
#
_entry.id   AF-A0A4S3FG31-F1
#
_cell.length_a   1.000
_cell.length_b   1.000
_cell.length_c   1.000
_cell.angle_alpha   90.00
_cell.angle_beta   90.00
_cell.angle_gamma   90.00
#
_symmetry.space_group_name_H-M   'P 1'
#
loop_
_entity.id
_entity.type
_entity.pdbx_description
1 polymer ?
#
loop_
_entity_poly.entity_id
_entity_poly.type
_entity_poly.pdbx_seq_one_letter_code
_entity_poly.pdbx_strand_id
1 'polypeptide(L)'
;MQNTDSHMTLAHRLTTRYLAAIRWFIPPDARADAATLTRAQNVINAVVMAALSGPFYAWTYHALGYTAAGRVILTCCICMFSAPFLLRITKSIVVAREVFLCAVFFNFSWLTYAMGGVSAPTAGWMVVPPMVALFLGGFATSMFWLLLTCATVVFIYALPLLGIPLPAHPIEEMQLLFLLCDFGLYLVIVLFMCLFELTRTEGVVKLQHALDFIHDAAVRDPLTGGHTRRHALRRLADHREDGAIFSICLLEIDGFRRINAGHGQAVGDRVLHAVAQCVARHLPEGASYGRYGGAQLLLILPGTAQPEALLLAERVRLDVHGLRFAPVAPDLAVTVSIGVAQFEAKESVGQTIARADEALYQATSRARDRVLAYGDQPALPAPDADLAAPGLFDHTRIDPLTGLLSRRVLRDRLGHAMARALRNGRMLGVMLLHVDRLGAINDALGIEGGDAILAQAAGQVRANLHAADSVIRLSGGDFLVILEDLRNSEGARQIAQHIQNRFTFPLAVGGREWPVTLSIGIAMYPTPGCGLDDLLERAEAAMRRARLGRGNGIQLHVVDAARGVLETRQAG
;
A
#
# COMPACT_ATOMS: atom_id res chain seq x y z
N MET A 1 9.33 -35.76 -1.57
CA MET A 1 8.43 -35.94 -0.41
C MET A 1 9.06 -36.96 0.52
N GLN A 2 9.77 -36.53 1.57
CA GLN A 2 10.06 -37.32 2.77
C GLN A 2 10.73 -36.44 3.84
N ASN A 3 10.19 -36.53 5.06
CA ASN A 3 10.72 -36.14 6.38
C ASN A 3 11.13 -34.68 6.64
N THR A 4 10.18 -33.90 7.17
CA THR A 4 10.46 -32.64 7.91
C THR A 4 9.74 -32.55 9.27
N ASP A 5 9.30 -33.66 9.86
CA ASP A 5 8.46 -33.65 11.08
C ASP A 5 9.14 -34.10 12.39
N SER A 6 10.46 -34.32 12.43
CA SER A 6 11.12 -34.98 13.58
C SER A 6 11.79 -34.06 14.61
N HIS A 7 11.50 -32.75 14.66
CA HIS A 7 12.04 -31.86 15.72
C HIS A 7 11.05 -30.81 16.25
N MET A 8 9.74 -31.11 16.34
CA MET A 8 8.85 -30.28 17.14
C MET A 8 9.04 -30.57 18.64
N THR A 9 9.53 -29.57 19.38
CA THR A 9 9.64 -29.59 20.84
C THR A 9 8.28 -29.89 21.49
N LEU A 10 8.27 -30.53 22.65
CA LEU A 10 7.03 -30.85 23.40
C LEU A 10 6.15 -29.60 23.58
N ALA A 11 6.79 -28.47 23.90
CA ALA A 11 6.15 -27.17 24.02
C ALA A 11 5.44 -26.75 22.72
N HIS A 12 6.10 -26.88 21.56
CA HIS A 12 5.49 -26.53 20.29
C HIS A 12 4.26 -27.41 19.98
N ARG A 13 4.33 -28.73 20.20
CA ARG A 13 3.18 -29.64 19.99
C ARG A 13 2.00 -29.31 20.90
N LEU A 14 2.25 -28.95 22.16
CA LEU A 14 1.21 -28.52 23.09
C LEU A 14 0.57 -27.21 22.63
N THR A 15 1.37 -26.24 22.20
CA THR A 15 0.90 -24.96 21.66
C THR A 15 0.06 -25.16 20.39
N THR A 16 0.49 -26.02 19.47
CA THR A 16 -0.28 -26.30 18.24
C THR A 16 -1.62 -26.95 18.54
N ARG A 17 -1.67 -27.92 19.47
CA ARG A 17 -2.92 -28.57 19.91
C ARG A 17 -3.86 -27.60 20.62
N TYR A 18 -3.32 -26.75 21.48
CA TYR A 18 -4.06 -25.71 22.17
C TYR A 18 -4.66 -24.69 21.19
N LEU A 19 -3.86 -24.17 20.25
CA LEU A 19 -4.32 -23.25 19.23
C LEU A 19 -5.39 -23.88 18.32
N ALA A 20 -5.26 -25.17 17.99
CA ALA A 20 -6.27 -25.90 17.22
C ALA A 20 -7.59 -26.03 18.00
N ALA A 21 -7.54 -26.33 19.30
CA ALA A 21 -8.71 -26.43 20.15
C ALA A 21 -9.44 -25.09 20.30
N ILE A 22 -8.71 -24.00 20.53
CA ILE A 22 -9.28 -22.66 20.68
C ILE A 22 -9.92 -22.17 19.38
N ARG A 23 -9.32 -22.47 18.22
CA ARG A 23 -9.87 -22.10 16.92
C ARG A 23 -11.31 -22.60 16.74
N TRP A 24 -11.68 -23.74 17.32
CA TRP A 24 -13.06 -24.25 17.26
C TRP A 24 -14.09 -23.23 17.78
N PHE A 25 -13.77 -22.46 18.82
CA PHE A 25 -14.68 -21.46 19.40
C PHE A 25 -14.72 -20.14 18.64
N ILE A 26 -13.69 -19.83 17.84
CA ILE A 26 -13.55 -18.55 17.16
C ILE A 26 -14.20 -18.63 15.76
N PRO A 27 -15.20 -17.78 15.45
CA PRO A 27 -15.83 -17.72 14.14
C PRO A 27 -14.81 -17.42 13.02
N PRO A 28 -14.99 -17.96 11.79
CA PRO A 28 -14.07 -17.73 10.68
C PRO A 28 -13.93 -16.23 10.33
N ASP A 29 -15.01 -15.46 10.40
CA ASP A 29 -15.02 -14.01 10.16
C ASP A 29 -14.07 -13.26 11.12
N ALA A 30 -14.02 -13.69 12.39
CA ALA A 30 -13.15 -13.15 13.42
C ALA A 30 -11.68 -13.57 13.27
N ARG A 31 -11.36 -14.53 12.38
CA ARG A 31 -9.98 -14.97 12.09
C ARG A 31 -9.33 -14.17 10.97
N ALA A 32 -10.10 -13.43 10.19
CA ALA A 32 -9.60 -12.65 9.07
C ALA A 32 -8.79 -11.42 9.51
N ASP A 33 -9.13 -10.84 10.67
CA ASP A 33 -8.44 -9.71 11.28
C ASP A 33 -7.61 -10.15 12.50
N ALA A 34 -6.32 -9.79 12.51
CA ALA A 34 -5.38 -10.15 13.58
C ALA A 34 -5.76 -9.53 14.94
N ALA A 35 -6.32 -8.31 14.94
CA ALA A 35 -6.73 -7.65 16.18
C ALA A 35 -7.96 -8.34 16.79
N THR A 36 -8.92 -8.69 15.95
CA THR A 36 -10.15 -9.40 16.34
C THR A 36 -9.87 -10.84 16.77
N LEU A 37 -8.93 -11.53 16.12
CA LEU A 37 -8.46 -12.85 16.52
C LEU A 37 -7.84 -12.83 17.92
N THR A 38 -6.95 -11.87 18.18
CA THR A 38 -6.31 -11.71 19.50
C THR A 38 -7.35 -11.45 20.60
N ARG A 39 -8.35 -10.58 20.34
CA ARG A 39 -9.44 -10.32 21.31
C ARG A 39 -10.28 -11.58 21.59
N ALA A 40 -10.59 -12.36 20.56
CA ALA A 40 -11.32 -13.61 20.71
C ALA A 40 -10.53 -14.66 21.51
N GLN A 41 -9.22 -14.76 21.27
CA GLN A 41 -8.32 -15.62 22.03
C GLN A 41 -8.25 -15.20 23.51
N ASN A 42 -8.16 -13.90 23.79
CA ASN A 42 -8.12 -13.39 25.16
C ASN A 42 -9.36 -13.79 25.98
N VAL A 43 -10.55 -13.76 25.37
CA VAL A 43 -11.79 -14.23 26.02
C VAL A 43 -11.69 -15.72 26.38
N ILE A 44 -11.19 -16.55 25.46
CA ILE A 44 -11.05 -17.99 25.70
C ILE A 44 -9.98 -18.28 26.76
N ASN A 45 -8.86 -17.55 26.73
CA ASN A 45 -7.78 -17.69 27.71
C ASN A 45 -8.26 -17.31 29.13
N ALA A 46 -9.07 -16.24 29.26
CA ALA A 46 -9.66 -15.85 30.53
C ALA A 46 -10.59 -16.94 31.11
N VAL A 47 -11.29 -17.68 30.25
CA VAL A 47 -12.14 -18.82 30.67
C VAL A 47 -11.32 -19.99 31.15
N VAL A 48 -10.21 -20.33 30.46
CA VAL A 48 -9.29 -21.37 30.93
C VAL A 48 -8.75 -21.02 32.31
N MET A 49 -8.38 -19.76 32.53
CA MET A 49 -7.93 -19.27 33.83
C MET A 49 -9.00 -19.42 34.92
N ALA A 50 -10.23 -19.00 34.64
CA ALA A 50 -11.35 -19.14 35.57
C ALA A 50 -11.72 -20.61 35.86
N ALA A 51 -11.58 -21.50 34.86
CA ALA A 51 -11.87 -22.93 35.00
C ALA A 51 -10.83 -23.67 35.85
N LEU A 52 -9.59 -23.18 35.90
CA LEU A 52 -8.54 -23.76 36.74
C LEU A 52 -8.65 -23.32 38.20
N SER A 53 -8.96 -22.05 38.46
CA SER A 53 -9.00 -21.50 39.83
C SER A 53 -10.37 -21.60 40.50
N GLY A 54 -11.45 -21.41 39.75
CA GLY A 54 -12.81 -21.31 40.29
C GLY A 54 -13.30 -22.53 41.06
N PRO A 55 -13.19 -23.77 40.52
CA PRO A 55 -13.58 -24.98 41.24
C PRO A 55 -12.78 -25.22 42.52
N PHE A 56 -11.49 -24.86 42.52
CA PHE A 56 -10.67 -24.93 43.73
C PHE A 56 -11.23 -24.00 44.81
N TYR A 57 -11.52 -22.74 44.48
CA TYR A 57 -12.15 -21.82 45.43
C TYR A 57 -13.56 -22.26 45.85
N ALA A 58 -14.36 -22.80 44.94
CA ALA A 58 -15.68 -23.33 45.29
C ALA A 58 -15.56 -24.45 46.34
N TRP A 59 -14.58 -25.34 46.18
CA TRP A 59 -14.29 -26.42 47.12
C TRP A 59 -13.72 -25.90 48.43
N THR A 60 -12.76 -24.97 48.44
CA THR A 60 -12.19 -24.43 49.68
C THR A 60 -13.24 -23.72 50.52
N TYR A 61 -14.10 -22.91 49.89
CA TYR A 61 -15.22 -22.27 50.59
C TYR A 61 -16.18 -23.33 51.14
N HIS A 62 -16.50 -24.37 50.37
CA HIS A 62 -17.34 -25.46 50.88
C HIS A 62 -16.71 -26.19 52.08
N ALA A 63 -15.41 -26.50 52.01
CA ALA A 63 -14.66 -27.22 53.03
C ALA A 63 -14.54 -26.44 54.35
N LEU A 64 -14.45 -25.12 54.28
CA LEU A 64 -14.45 -24.22 55.45
C LEU A 64 -15.87 -23.92 55.98
N GLY A 65 -16.90 -24.64 55.50
CA GLY A 65 -18.29 -24.49 55.95
C GLY A 65 -19.14 -23.48 55.16
N TYR A 66 -18.56 -22.76 54.20
CA TYR A 66 -19.23 -21.73 53.38
C TYR A 66 -19.96 -22.33 52.17
N THR A 67 -20.92 -23.22 52.42
CA THR A 67 -21.58 -23.99 51.36
C THR A 67 -22.33 -23.12 50.32
N ALA A 68 -22.97 -22.03 50.75
CA ALA A 68 -23.65 -21.09 49.86
C ALA A 68 -22.65 -20.35 48.95
N ALA A 69 -21.50 -19.92 49.50
CA ALA A 69 -20.44 -19.28 48.74
C ALA A 69 -19.85 -20.21 47.69
N GLY A 70 -19.55 -21.46 48.06
CA GLY A 70 -19.07 -22.48 47.11
C GLY A 70 -20.04 -22.69 45.94
N ARG A 71 -21.36 -22.72 46.19
CA ARG A 71 -22.39 -22.85 45.14
C ARG A 71 -22.44 -21.64 44.21
N VAL A 72 -22.34 -20.43 44.75
CA VAL A 72 -22.33 -19.20 43.94
C VAL A 72 -21.09 -19.14 43.05
N ILE A 73 -19.92 -19.44 43.61
CA ILE A 73 -18.66 -19.50 42.84
C ILE A 73 -18.80 -20.49 41.69
N LEU A 74 -19.27 -21.72 41.95
CA LEU A 74 -19.44 -22.73 40.91
C LEU A 74 -20.44 -22.30 39.83
N THR A 75 -21.54 -21.67 40.22
CA THR A 75 -22.54 -21.14 39.27
C THR A 75 -21.94 -20.06 38.39
N CYS A 76 -21.16 -19.14 38.97
CA CYS A 76 -20.47 -18.10 38.21
C CYS A 76 -19.41 -18.69 37.27
N CYS A 77 -18.69 -19.74 37.69
CA CYS A 77 -17.76 -20.47 36.83
C CYS A 77 -18.45 -21.10 35.62
N ILE A 78 -19.64 -21.68 35.80
CA ILE A 78 -20.44 -22.22 34.69
C ILE A 78 -20.84 -21.10 33.72
N CYS A 79 -21.29 -19.95 34.25
CA CYS A 79 -21.60 -18.77 33.43
C CYS A 79 -20.38 -18.27 32.65
N MET A 80 -19.21 -18.18 33.28
CA MET A 80 -17.95 -17.82 32.61
C MET A 80 -17.59 -18.83 31.52
N PHE A 81 -17.75 -20.12 31.79
CA PHE A 81 -17.46 -21.20 30.85
C PHE A 81 -18.36 -21.19 29.61
N SER A 82 -19.53 -20.54 29.68
CA SER A 82 -20.41 -20.36 28.52
C SER A 82 -19.89 -19.36 27.48
N ALA A 83 -18.97 -18.45 27.86
CA ALA A 83 -18.51 -17.36 27.02
C ALA A 83 -17.91 -17.79 25.66
N PRO A 84 -17.05 -18.82 25.55
CA PRO A 84 -16.53 -19.30 24.27
C PRO A 84 -17.62 -19.87 23.35
N PHE A 85 -18.66 -20.48 23.93
CA PHE A 85 -19.80 -21.00 23.18
C PHE A 85 -20.68 -19.85 22.68
N LEU A 86 -20.91 -18.84 23.52
CA LEU A 86 -21.62 -17.61 23.12
C LEU A 86 -20.87 -16.88 22.01
N LEU A 87 -19.54 -16.79 22.08
CA LEU A 87 -18.72 -16.23 21.02
C LEU A 87 -18.96 -16.95 19.68
N ARG A 88 -19.03 -18.29 19.72
CA ARG A 88 -19.29 -19.10 18.53
C ARG A 88 -20.70 -18.91 17.97
N ILE A 89 -21.72 -18.89 18.84
CA ILE A 89 -23.13 -18.81 18.44
C ILE A 89 -23.49 -17.40 17.95
N THR A 90 -23.14 -16.39 18.73
CA THR A 90 -23.52 -14.98 18.47
C THR A 90 -22.59 -14.29 17.48
N LYS A 91 -21.40 -14.86 17.23
CA LYS A 91 -20.30 -14.24 16.50
C LYS A 91 -19.83 -12.88 17.08
N SER A 92 -20.26 -12.55 18.29
CA SER A 92 -19.97 -11.26 18.94
C SER A 92 -19.02 -11.45 20.12
N ILE A 93 -17.81 -10.90 19.98
CA ILE A 93 -16.82 -10.83 21.07
C ILE A 93 -17.35 -10.01 22.24
N VAL A 94 -18.11 -8.94 21.95
CA VAL A 94 -18.70 -8.07 22.97
C VAL A 94 -19.65 -8.86 23.86
N VAL A 95 -20.56 -9.64 23.28
CA VAL A 95 -21.53 -10.43 24.06
C VAL A 95 -20.82 -11.46 24.94
N ALA A 96 -19.88 -12.22 24.38
CA ALA A 96 -19.11 -13.21 25.14
C ALA A 96 -18.31 -12.57 26.30
N ARG A 97 -17.67 -11.41 26.03
CA ARG A 97 -16.94 -10.64 27.03
C ARG A 97 -17.85 -10.14 28.15
N GLU A 98 -18.97 -9.50 27.82
CA GLU A 98 -19.86 -8.92 28.85
C GLU A 98 -20.49 -9.99 29.73
N VAL A 99 -20.90 -11.13 29.18
CA VAL A 99 -21.42 -12.25 29.99
C VAL A 99 -20.35 -12.76 30.96
N PHE A 100 -19.11 -12.88 30.50
CA PHE A 100 -17.99 -13.26 31.36
C PHE A 100 -17.77 -12.23 32.48
N LEU A 101 -17.66 -10.95 32.14
CA LEU A 101 -17.40 -9.88 33.12
C LEU A 101 -18.55 -9.72 34.13
N CYS A 102 -19.81 -9.83 33.69
CA CYS A 102 -20.96 -9.85 34.58
C CYS A 102 -20.90 -10.99 35.60
N ALA A 103 -20.50 -12.19 35.17
CA ALA A 103 -20.36 -13.33 36.07
C ALA A 103 -19.22 -13.12 37.10
N VAL A 104 -18.09 -12.56 36.67
CA VAL A 104 -16.94 -12.25 37.56
C VAL A 104 -17.35 -11.19 38.58
N PHE A 105 -17.97 -10.11 38.11
CA PHE A 105 -18.41 -9.00 38.93
C PHE A 105 -19.47 -9.41 39.95
N PHE A 106 -20.48 -10.17 39.50
CA PHE A 106 -21.53 -10.68 40.39
C PHE A 106 -20.95 -11.57 41.49
N ASN A 107 -20.03 -12.48 41.14
CA ASN A 107 -19.39 -13.38 42.09
C ASN A 107 -18.75 -12.59 43.26
N PHE A 108 -17.87 -11.63 42.94
CA PHE A 108 -17.14 -10.89 43.98
C PHE A 108 -18.03 -9.87 44.72
N SER A 109 -19.00 -9.25 44.04
CA SER A 109 -19.94 -8.33 44.67
C SER A 109 -20.82 -9.06 45.68
N TRP A 110 -21.39 -10.20 45.28
CA TRP A 110 -22.24 -11.00 46.15
C TRP A 110 -21.46 -11.59 47.33
N LEU A 111 -20.27 -12.14 47.09
CA LEU A 111 -19.42 -12.67 48.15
C LEU A 111 -19.05 -11.59 49.17
N THR A 112 -18.68 -10.40 48.70
CA THR A 112 -18.34 -9.27 49.58
C THR A 112 -19.53 -8.84 50.44
N TYR A 113 -20.73 -8.77 49.87
CA TYR A 113 -21.94 -8.49 50.65
C TYR A 113 -22.26 -9.62 51.65
N ALA A 114 -22.28 -10.87 51.19
CA ALA A 114 -22.68 -12.04 51.99
C ALA A 114 -21.71 -12.34 53.14
N MET A 115 -20.45 -11.98 52.98
CA MET A 115 -19.38 -12.18 53.98
C MET A 115 -19.25 -10.99 54.95
N GLY A 116 -20.24 -10.10 54.98
CA GLY A 116 -20.36 -9.01 55.94
C GLY A 116 -19.68 -7.70 55.54
N GLY A 117 -19.53 -7.45 54.23
CA GLY A 117 -19.23 -6.14 53.66
C GLY A 117 -17.77 -5.91 53.29
N VAL A 118 -17.34 -4.65 53.28
CA VAL A 118 -16.03 -4.24 52.75
C VAL A 118 -14.83 -4.69 53.59
N SER A 119 -15.06 -5.17 54.81
CA SER A 119 -14.06 -5.81 55.66
C SER A 119 -13.85 -7.28 55.33
N ALA A 120 -14.66 -7.88 54.46
CA ALA A 120 -14.55 -9.28 54.08
C ALA A 120 -13.26 -9.56 53.28
N PRO A 121 -12.66 -10.76 53.39
CA PRO A 121 -11.48 -11.14 52.60
C PRO A 121 -11.70 -11.08 51.08
N THR A 122 -12.96 -11.16 50.64
CA THR A 122 -13.33 -11.08 49.22
C THR A 122 -13.39 -9.65 48.69
N ALA A 123 -13.40 -8.63 49.55
CA ALA A 123 -13.46 -7.24 49.11
C ALA A 123 -12.26 -6.86 48.23
N GLY A 124 -11.05 -7.37 48.54
CA GLY A 124 -9.85 -7.16 47.73
C GLY A 124 -9.97 -7.70 46.30
N TRP A 125 -10.80 -8.73 46.07
CA TRP A 125 -11.03 -9.31 44.75
C TRP A 125 -11.89 -8.44 43.83
N MET A 126 -12.49 -7.36 44.35
CA MET A 126 -13.19 -6.37 43.53
C MET A 126 -12.27 -5.63 42.55
N VAL A 127 -10.94 -5.74 42.66
CA VAL A 127 -10.00 -5.25 41.63
C VAL A 127 -10.01 -6.10 40.34
N VAL A 128 -10.51 -7.35 40.40
CA VAL A 128 -10.44 -8.29 39.28
C VAL A 128 -11.34 -7.89 38.10
N PRO A 129 -12.63 -7.52 38.27
CA PRO A 129 -13.47 -7.09 37.15
C PRO A 129 -12.86 -5.99 36.26
N PRO A 130 -12.38 -4.83 36.78
CA PRO A 130 -11.77 -3.79 35.93
C PRO A 130 -10.44 -4.23 35.31
N MET A 131 -9.64 -5.04 36.00
CA MET A 131 -8.38 -5.58 35.47
C MET A 131 -8.62 -6.53 34.29
N VAL A 132 -9.56 -7.47 34.44
CA VAL A 132 -9.91 -8.41 33.37
C VAL A 132 -10.61 -7.68 32.21
N ALA A 133 -11.44 -6.69 32.51
CA ALA A 133 -12.06 -5.83 31.51
C ALA A 133 -11.02 -5.07 30.66
N LEU A 134 -9.91 -4.62 31.27
CA LEU A 134 -8.79 -4.01 30.54
C LEU A 134 -8.18 -4.97 29.53
N PHE A 135 -7.98 -6.23 29.93
CA PHE A 135 -7.41 -7.27 29.09
C PHE A 135 -8.34 -7.72 27.94
N LEU A 136 -9.65 -7.77 28.20
CA LEU A 136 -10.64 -8.28 27.22
C LEU A 136 -11.23 -7.18 26.32
N GLY A 137 -11.37 -5.96 26.82
CA GLY A 137 -12.10 -4.86 26.16
C GLY A 137 -11.33 -3.56 26.02
N GLY A 138 -10.12 -3.47 26.57
CA GLY A 138 -9.31 -2.26 26.55
C GLY A 138 -9.76 -1.21 27.58
N PHE A 139 -9.20 -0.01 27.44
CA PHE A 139 -9.28 1.04 28.47
C PHE A 139 -10.72 1.51 28.77
N ALA A 140 -11.53 1.74 27.73
CA ALA A 140 -12.90 2.24 27.91
C ALA A 140 -13.78 1.24 28.69
N THR A 141 -13.70 -0.05 28.34
CA THR A 141 -14.42 -1.11 29.06
C THR A 141 -13.91 -1.24 30.50
N SER A 142 -12.58 -1.19 30.72
CA SER A 142 -12.01 -1.19 32.08
C SER A 142 -12.53 -0.03 32.94
N MET A 143 -12.59 1.18 32.39
CA MET A 143 -13.05 2.36 33.12
C MET A 143 -14.53 2.24 33.55
N PHE A 144 -15.39 1.73 32.66
CA PHE A 144 -16.78 1.44 33.01
C PHE A 144 -16.88 0.45 34.18
N TRP A 145 -16.17 -0.68 34.10
CA TRP A 145 -16.19 -1.69 35.15
C TRP A 145 -15.53 -1.21 36.46
N LEU A 146 -14.54 -0.31 36.38
CA LEU A 146 -13.93 0.31 37.55
C LEU A 146 -14.94 1.21 38.27
N LEU A 147 -15.62 2.10 37.54
CA LEU A 147 -16.64 2.98 38.10
C LEU A 147 -17.77 2.17 38.74
N LEU A 148 -18.25 1.13 38.05
CA LEU A 148 -19.28 0.24 38.58
C LEU A 148 -18.83 -0.49 39.85
N THR A 149 -17.60 -0.98 39.88
CA THR A 149 -16.99 -1.62 41.05
C THR A 149 -16.88 -0.66 42.22
N CYS A 150 -16.35 0.55 42.01
CA CYS A 150 -16.28 1.58 43.04
C CYS A 150 -17.67 1.93 43.58
N ALA A 151 -18.66 2.10 42.70
CA ALA A 151 -20.04 2.39 43.09
C ALA A 151 -20.63 1.26 43.96
N THR A 152 -20.38 -0.01 43.61
CA THR A 152 -20.84 -1.16 44.39
C THR A 152 -20.14 -1.27 45.75
N VAL A 153 -18.84 -1.01 45.83
CA VAL A 153 -18.11 -0.98 47.11
C VAL A 153 -18.66 0.12 48.03
N VAL A 154 -18.86 1.33 47.48
CA VAL A 154 -19.48 2.45 48.23
C VAL A 154 -20.90 2.09 48.67
N PHE A 155 -21.69 1.47 47.80
CA PHE A 155 -23.05 1.04 48.13
C PHE A 155 -23.07 0.02 49.28
N ILE A 156 -22.22 -1.03 49.24
CA ILE A 156 -22.12 -2.03 50.31
C ILE A 156 -21.67 -1.38 51.62
N TYR A 157 -20.71 -0.46 51.58
CA TYR A 157 -20.24 0.28 52.76
C TYR A 157 -21.33 1.18 53.36
N ALA A 158 -22.21 1.75 52.53
CA ALA A 158 -23.28 2.63 52.98
C ALA A 158 -24.47 1.90 53.64
N LEU A 159 -24.66 0.59 53.38
CA LEU A 159 -25.81 -0.17 53.91
C LEU A 159 -25.95 -0.07 55.45
N PRO A 160 -24.90 -0.32 56.27
CA PRO A 160 -24.99 -0.14 57.72
C PRO A 160 -25.27 1.30 58.15
N LEU A 161 -24.72 2.28 57.43
CA LEU A 161 -24.93 3.72 57.70
C LEU A 161 -26.39 4.13 57.46
N LEU A 162 -27.10 3.41 56.58
CA LEU A 162 -28.52 3.57 56.29
C LEU A 162 -29.43 2.73 57.21
N GLY A 163 -28.87 2.06 58.22
CA GLY A 163 -29.62 1.21 59.15
C GLY A 163 -30.00 -0.17 58.60
N ILE A 164 -29.42 -0.59 57.48
CA ILE A 164 -29.60 -1.92 56.91
C ILE A 164 -28.45 -2.82 57.42
N PRO A 165 -28.70 -3.77 58.33
CA PRO A 165 -27.64 -4.63 58.86
C PRO A 165 -27.11 -5.54 57.76
N LEU A 166 -25.79 -5.67 57.70
CA LEU A 166 -25.14 -6.68 56.86
C LEU A 166 -25.35 -8.08 57.46
N PRO A 167 -25.34 -9.13 56.63
CA PRO A 167 -25.34 -10.50 57.12
C PRO A 167 -24.25 -10.69 58.18
N ALA A 168 -24.62 -11.25 59.34
CA ALA A 168 -23.67 -11.50 60.42
C ALA A 168 -22.52 -12.38 59.91
N HIS A 169 -21.27 -12.06 60.27
CA HIS A 169 -20.07 -12.85 59.95
C HIS A 169 -20.05 -14.14 60.79
N PRO A 170 -20.58 -15.28 60.34
CA PRO A 170 -20.82 -16.40 61.22
C PRO A 170 -19.73 -17.44 60.95
N ILE A 171 -18.46 -17.21 61.36
CA ILE A 171 -17.43 -18.13 60.85
C ILE A 171 -16.15 -18.34 61.62
N GLU A 172 -15.81 -19.63 61.67
CA GLU A 172 -14.56 -20.21 62.15
C GLU A 172 -13.42 -19.94 61.12
N GLU A 173 -12.20 -19.76 61.61
CA GLU A 173 -10.96 -19.62 60.81
C GLU A 173 -10.88 -18.46 59.78
N MET A 174 -11.46 -17.30 60.10
CA MET A 174 -11.41 -16.10 59.23
C MET A 174 -9.97 -15.73 58.78
N GLN A 175 -8.96 -15.93 59.64
CA GLN A 175 -7.54 -15.66 59.31
C GLN A 175 -7.02 -16.51 58.14
N LEU A 176 -7.40 -17.79 58.08
CA LEU A 176 -7.01 -18.68 56.99
C LEU A 176 -7.66 -18.25 55.67
N LEU A 177 -8.90 -17.77 55.73
CA LEU A 177 -9.61 -17.28 54.56
C LEU A 177 -8.99 -15.99 54.01
N PHE A 178 -8.58 -15.05 54.87
CA PHE A 178 -7.79 -13.87 54.47
C PHE A 178 -6.52 -14.28 53.75
N LEU A 179 -5.73 -15.19 54.36
CA LEU A 179 -4.48 -15.67 53.75
C LEU A 179 -4.71 -16.30 52.37
N LEU A 180 -5.74 -17.14 52.23
CA LEU A 180 -6.08 -17.81 50.96
C LEU A 180 -6.54 -16.82 49.88
N CYS A 181 -7.35 -15.83 50.27
CA CYS A 181 -7.83 -14.78 49.37
C CYS A 181 -6.69 -13.87 48.91
N ASP A 182 -5.82 -13.43 49.82
CA ASP A 182 -4.71 -12.53 49.50
C ASP A 182 -3.67 -13.24 48.61
N PHE A 183 -3.27 -14.46 48.98
CA PHE A 183 -2.35 -15.26 48.17
C PHE A 183 -2.91 -15.51 46.77
N GLY A 184 -4.20 -15.85 46.70
CA GLY A 184 -4.93 -16.00 45.45
C GLY A 184 -4.93 -14.75 44.58
N LEU A 185 -5.23 -13.61 45.20
CA LEU A 185 -5.28 -12.33 44.53
C LEU A 185 -3.92 -11.96 43.94
N TYR A 186 -2.83 -12.11 44.71
CA TYR A 186 -1.47 -11.88 44.21
C TYR A 186 -1.12 -12.80 43.04
N LEU A 187 -1.43 -14.09 43.15
CA LEU A 187 -1.19 -15.05 42.07
C LEU A 187 -1.94 -14.66 40.79
N VAL A 188 -3.22 -14.30 40.91
CA VAL A 188 -4.05 -13.89 39.77
C VAL A 188 -3.53 -12.59 39.14
N ILE A 189 -3.17 -11.59 39.94
CA ILE A 189 -2.62 -10.32 39.44
C ILE A 189 -1.31 -10.56 38.69
N VAL A 190 -0.37 -11.30 39.27
CA VAL A 190 0.93 -11.59 38.64
C VAL A 190 0.73 -12.37 37.34
N LEU A 191 -0.14 -13.38 37.34
CA LEU A 191 -0.40 -14.19 36.16
C LEU A 191 -1.06 -13.38 35.03
N PHE A 192 -2.02 -12.52 35.35
CA PHE A 192 -2.61 -11.59 34.37
C PHE A 192 -1.59 -10.57 33.86
N MET A 193 -0.72 -10.04 34.73
CA MET A 193 0.34 -9.12 34.34
C MET A 193 1.35 -9.78 33.40
N CYS A 194 1.79 -11.01 33.71
CA CYS A 194 2.65 -11.80 32.82
C CYS A 194 1.98 -12.08 31.47
N LEU A 195 0.70 -12.47 31.46
CA LEU A 195 -0.05 -12.71 30.22
C LEU A 195 -0.18 -11.43 29.39
N PHE A 196 -0.44 -10.30 30.03
CA PHE A 196 -0.51 -9.00 29.38
C PHE A 196 0.83 -8.60 28.75
N GLU A 197 1.93 -8.71 29.50
CA GLU A 197 3.27 -8.38 29.00
C GLU A 197 3.73 -9.29 27.85
N LEU A 198 3.45 -10.60 27.93
CA LEU A 198 3.71 -11.53 26.83
C LEU A 198 2.93 -11.14 25.57
N THR A 199 1.62 -10.88 25.71
CA THR A 199 0.76 -10.48 24.59
C THR A 199 1.20 -9.14 23.99
N ARG A 200 1.63 -8.19 24.82
CA ARG A 200 2.12 -6.88 24.41
C ARG A 200 3.43 -6.97 23.63
N THR A 201 4.37 -7.77 24.12
CA THR A 201 5.70 -7.91 23.50
C THR A 201 5.60 -8.53 22.11
N GLU A 202 4.76 -9.56 21.94
CA GLU A 202 4.50 -10.14 20.62
C GLU A 202 3.92 -9.11 19.63
N GLY A 203 3.04 -8.22 20.09
CA GLY A 203 2.45 -7.17 19.26
C GLY A 203 3.49 -6.17 18.76
N VAL A 204 4.41 -5.74 19.63
CA VAL A 204 5.48 -4.79 19.28
C VAL A 204 6.47 -5.39 18.28
N VAL A 205 6.88 -6.65 18.48
CA VAL A 205 7.81 -7.33 17.56
C VAL A 205 7.22 -7.50 16.16
N LYS A 206 5.94 -7.91 16.08
CA LYS A 206 5.24 -8.04 14.78
C LYS A 206 5.12 -6.70 14.06
N LEU A 207 4.88 -5.61 14.81
CA LEU A 207 4.83 -4.26 14.24
C LEU A 207 6.19 -3.81 13.72
N GLN A 208 7.27 -4.06 14.48
CA GLN A 208 8.62 -3.68 14.08
C GLN A 208 9.03 -4.38 12.78
N HIS A 209 8.82 -5.69 12.67
CA HIS A 209 9.11 -6.44 11.43
C HIS A 209 8.28 -5.94 10.24
N ALA A 210 7.03 -5.56 10.44
CA ALA A 210 6.19 -5.00 9.38
C ALA A 210 6.72 -3.64 8.91
N LEU A 211 7.17 -2.79 9.83
CA LEU A 211 7.80 -1.50 9.52
C LEU A 211 9.12 -1.68 8.78
N ASP A 212 9.98 -2.58 9.26
CA ASP A 212 11.28 -2.86 8.64
C ASP A 212 11.09 -3.41 7.22
N PHE A 213 10.13 -4.32 7.01
CA PHE A 213 9.77 -4.82 5.68
C PHE A 213 9.30 -3.70 4.74
N ILE A 214 8.44 -2.79 5.22
CA ILE A 214 7.97 -1.64 4.43
C ILE A 214 9.13 -0.71 4.09
N HIS A 215 10.04 -0.48 5.04
CA HIS A 215 11.21 0.38 4.83
C HIS A 215 12.17 -0.22 3.80
N ASP A 216 12.52 -1.50 3.95
CA ASP A 216 13.42 -2.20 3.04
C ASP A 216 12.84 -2.30 1.63
N ALA A 217 11.54 -2.61 1.49
CA ALA A 217 10.86 -2.63 0.20
C ALA A 217 10.76 -1.24 -0.46
N ALA A 218 10.82 -0.16 0.33
CA ALA A 218 10.86 1.19 -0.20
C ALA A 218 12.26 1.59 -0.70
N VAL A 219 13.33 1.02 -0.11
CA VAL A 219 14.72 1.39 -0.39
C VAL A 219 15.37 0.46 -1.41
N ARG A 220 15.17 -0.85 -1.31
CA ARG A 220 15.80 -1.88 -2.17
C ARG A 220 14.77 -2.61 -3.04
N ASP A 221 15.17 -2.94 -4.26
CA ASP A 221 14.42 -3.82 -5.13
C ASP A 221 14.70 -5.29 -4.74
N PRO A 222 13.66 -6.09 -4.42
CA PRO A 222 13.84 -7.43 -3.86
C PRO A 222 14.45 -8.44 -4.85
N LEU A 223 14.38 -8.17 -6.16
CA LEU A 223 14.88 -9.06 -7.19
C LEU A 223 16.36 -8.83 -7.49
N THR A 224 16.79 -7.56 -7.52
CA THR A 224 18.16 -7.17 -7.88
C THR A 224 19.04 -6.89 -6.67
N GLY A 225 18.47 -6.57 -5.50
CA GLY A 225 19.21 -6.15 -4.30
C GLY A 225 19.75 -4.71 -4.34
N GLY A 226 19.68 -4.06 -5.52
CA GLY A 226 19.95 -2.63 -5.71
C GLY A 226 18.83 -1.74 -5.17
N HIS A 227 18.97 -0.43 -5.33
CA HIS A 227 17.94 0.51 -4.90
C HIS A 227 16.65 0.43 -5.75
N THR A 228 15.50 0.74 -5.15
CA THR A 228 14.28 0.98 -5.94
C THR A 228 14.46 2.22 -6.82
N ARG A 229 13.73 2.31 -7.94
CA ARG A 229 13.76 3.49 -8.83
C ARG A 229 13.63 4.80 -8.07
N ARG A 230 12.68 4.88 -7.13
CA ARG A 230 12.40 6.09 -6.36
C ARG A 230 13.58 6.47 -5.46
N HIS A 231 14.20 5.48 -4.81
CA HIS A 231 15.35 5.73 -3.95
C HIS A 231 16.61 6.07 -4.75
N ALA A 232 16.85 5.40 -5.88
CA ALA A 232 17.97 5.71 -6.77
C ALA A 232 17.90 7.15 -7.31
N LEU A 233 16.71 7.62 -7.71
CA LEU A 233 16.52 9.02 -8.13
C LEU A 233 16.73 10.02 -7.00
N ARG A 234 16.36 9.67 -5.76
CA ARG A 234 16.63 10.51 -4.59
C ARG A 234 18.12 10.63 -4.32
N ARG A 235 18.86 9.50 -4.34
CA ARG A 235 20.32 9.48 -4.21
C ARG A 235 21.00 10.39 -5.24
N LEU A 236 20.53 10.41 -6.50
CA LEU A 236 21.06 11.32 -7.51
C LEU A 236 20.80 12.80 -7.20
N ALA A 237 19.65 13.13 -6.60
CA ALA A 237 19.36 14.49 -6.18
C ALA A 237 20.31 14.92 -5.05
N ASP A 238 20.58 14.04 -4.09
CA ASP A 238 21.51 14.31 -2.97
C ASP A 238 22.92 14.64 -3.50
N HIS A 239 23.47 13.85 -4.44
CA HIS A 239 24.79 14.11 -5.03
C HIS A 239 24.89 15.41 -5.84
N ARG A 240 23.76 15.90 -6.36
CA ARG A 240 23.72 17.22 -7.01
C ARG A 240 23.86 18.35 -6.01
N GLU A 241 23.29 18.22 -4.82
CA GLU A 241 23.40 19.22 -3.76
C GLU A 241 24.84 19.33 -3.21
N ASP A 242 25.57 18.21 -3.19
CA ASP A 242 26.98 18.16 -2.78
C ASP A 242 27.95 18.84 -3.78
N GLY A 243 27.48 19.18 -4.99
CA GLY A 243 28.28 19.86 -6.02
C GLY A 243 29.45 19.04 -6.60
N ALA A 244 29.52 17.75 -6.27
CA ALA A 244 30.57 16.84 -6.73
C ALA A 244 30.37 16.42 -8.19
N ILE A 245 31.47 16.16 -8.90
CA ILE A 245 31.43 15.52 -10.22
C ILE A 245 30.87 14.10 -10.04
N PHE A 246 29.85 13.73 -10.82
CA PHE A 246 29.38 12.35 -10.87
C PHE A 246 28.95 11.98 -12.28
N SER A 247 29.01 10.69 -12.58
CA SER A 247 28.50 10.13 -13.82
C SER A 247 27.42 9.10 -13.54
N ILE A 248 26.52 8.91 -14.50
CA ILE A 248 25.51 7.87 -14.45
C ILE A 248 25.63 6.95 -15.66
N CYS A 249 25.28 5.68 -15.45
CA CYS A 249 25.17 4.71 -16.52
C CYS A 249 23.77 4.10 -16.51
N LEU A 250 23.06 4.16 -17.63
CA LEU A 250 21.83 3.42 -17.87
C LEU A 250 22.16 2.15 -18.63
N LEU A 251 21.95 1.00 -17.98
CA LEU A 251 22.20 -0.33 -18.52
C LEU A 251 20.87 -1.00 -18.86
N GLU A 252 20.77 -1.56 -20.07
CA GLU A 252 19.64 -2.40 -20.49
C GLU A 252 20.11 -3.80 -20.87
N ILE A 253 19.38 -4.82 -20.40
CA ILE A 253 19.59 -6.21 -20.83
C ILE A 253 19.03 -6.40 -22.23
N ASP A 254 19.89 -6.79 -23.17
CA ASP A 254 19.53 -6.94 -24.57
C ASP A 254 18.54 -8.08 -24.79
N GLY A 255 17.48 -7.79 -25.55
CA GLY A 255 16.50 -8.80 -25.91
C GLY A 255 15.72 -9.41 -24.74
N PHE A 256 15.68 -8.77 -23.55
CA PHE A 256 15.08 -9.34 -22.34
C PHE A 256 13.64 -9.88 -22.53
N ARG A 257 12.82 -9.20 -23.34
CA ARG A 257 11.49 -9.69 -23.75
C ARG A 257 11.55 -11.06 -24.43
N ARG A 258 12.49 -11.26 -25.35
CA ARG A 258 12.69 -12.53 -26.07
C ARG A 258 13.16 -13.63 -25.12
N ILE A 259 13.99 -13.28 -24.14
CA ILE A 259 14.41 -14.21 -23.08
C ILE A 259 13.19 -14.68 -22.28
N ASN A 260 12.35 -13.75 -21.83
CA ASN A 260 11.12 -14.08 -21.10
C ASN A 260 10.14 -14.90 -21.95
N ALA A 261 9.99 -14.56 -23.23
CA ALA A 261 9.12 -15.29 -24.14
C ALA A 261 9.64 -16.72 -24.44
N GLY A 262 10.95 -16.90 -24.55
CA GLY A 262 11.57 -18.19 -24.89
C GLY A 262 11.79 -19.12 -23.70
N HIS A 263 12.07 -18.58 -22.50
CA HIS A 263 12.48 -19.36 -21.33
C HIS A 263 11.61 -19.14 -20.09
N GLY A 264 10.61 -18.26 -20.16
CA GLY A 264 9.70 -17.94 -19.04
C GLY A 264 10.25 -16.88 -18.10
N GLN A 265 9.34 -16.27 -17.33
CA GLN A 265 9.65 -15.16 -16.41
C GLN A 265 10.68 -15.54 -15.34
N ALA A 266 10.62 -16.77 -14.81
CA ALA A 266 11.55 -17.22 -13.78
C ALA A 266 13.02 -17.25 -14.26
N VAL A 267 13.26 -17.50 -15.55
CA VAL A 267 14.60 -17.46 -16.14
C VAL A 267 15.04 -16.01 -16.37
N GLY A 268 14.14 -15.14 -16.83
CA GLY A 268 14.43 -13.71 -16.93
C GLY A 268 14.76 -13.07 -15.58
N ASP A 269 14.07 -13.46 -14.51
CA ASP A 269 14.35 -13.01 -13.15
C ASP A 269 15.76 -13.43 -12.71
N ARG A 270 16.19 -14.66 -13.02
CA ARG A 270 17.56 -15.12 -12.78
C ARG A 270 18.58 -14.33 -13.60
N VAL A 271 18.29 -14.03 -14.86
CA VAL A 271 19.15 -13.20 -15.72
C VAL A 271 19.31 -11.81 -15.11
N LEU A 272 18.21 -11.16 -14.74
CA LEU A 272 18.23 -9.84 -14.14
C LEU A 272 19.01 -9.83 -12.81
N HIS A 273 18.82 -10.85 -11.98
CA HIS A 273 19.56 -11.01 -10.73
C HIS A 273 21.08 -11.19 -10.97
N ALA A 274 21.48 -12.05 -11.91
CA ALA A 274 22.89 -12.30 -12.22
C ALA A 274 23.58 -11.05 -12.80
N VAL A 275 22.89 -10.30 -13.68
CA VAL A 275 23.38 -9.03 -14.21
C VAL A 275 23.54 -8.00 -13.10
N ALA A 276 22.57 -7.90 -12.18
CA ALA A 276 22.66 -7.01 -11.03
C ALA A 276 23.83 -7.35 -10.10
N GLN A 277 24.05 -8.64 -9.81
CA GLN A 277 25.23 -9.10 -9.06
C GLN A 277 26.54 -8.79 -9.79
N CYS A 278 26.56 -8.93 -11.12
CA CYS A 278 27.71 -8.57 -11.93
C CYS A 278 28.04 -7.08 -11.84
N VAL A 279 27.03 -6.22 -11.94
CA VAL A 279 27.16 -4.78 -11.71
C VAL A 279 27.71 -4.49 -10.32
N ALA A 280 27.11 -5.09 -9.28
CA ALA A 280 27.49 -4.84 -7.88
C ALA A 280 28.97 -5.13 -7.59
N ARG A 281 29.57 -6.15 -8.22
CA ARG A 281 30.99 -6.49 -8.05
C ARG A 281 31.96 -5.46 -8.66
N HIS A 282 31.50 -4.66 -9.62
CA HIS A 282 32.33 -3.68 -10.32
C HIS A 282 32.22 -2.26 -9.77
N LEU A 283 31.24 -2.00 -8.90
CA LEU A 283 31.02 -0.66 -8.38
C LEU A 283 32.10 -0.29 -7.34
N PRO A 284 32.71 0.90 -7.46
CA PRO A 284 33.65 1.40 -6.46
C PRO A 284 32.93 1.77 -5.15
N GLU A 285 33.69 2.00 -4.10
CA GLU A 285 33.16 2.45 -2.82
C GLU A 285 32.43 3.80 -2.97
N GLY A 286 31.26 3.92 -2.35
CA GLY A 286 30.37 5.09 -2.50
C GLY A 286 29.47 5.06 -3.74
N ALA A 287 29.77 4.24 -4.76
CA ALA A 287 28.86 4.05 -5.90
C ALA A 287 27.67 3.14 -5.53
N SER A 288 26.58 3.30 -6.27
CA SER A 288 25.37 2.50 -6.06
C SER A 288 24.66 2.23 -7.37
N TYR A 289 23.77 1.25 -7.37
CA TYR A 289 22.89 0.97 -8.50
C TYR A 289 21.44 0.78 -8.04
N GLY A 290 20.51 0.99 -8.94
CA GLY A 290 19.09 0.73 -8.69
C GLY A 290 18.36 0.22 -9.92
N ARG A 291 17.26 -0.49 -9.69
CA ARG A 291 16.38 -0.93 -10.76
C ARG A 291 15.56 0.25 -11.27
N TYR A 292 15.85 0.68 -12.49
CA TYR A 292 15.22 1.83 -13.11
C TYR A 292 13.97 1.46 -13.91
N GLY A 293 14.00 0.29 -14.56
CA GLY A 293 12.91 -0.24 -15.39
C GLY A 293 12.78 -1.76 -15.28
N GLY A 294 11.96 -2.35 -16.15
CA GLY A 294 11.70 -3.80 -16.14
C GLY A 294 12.98 -4.65 -16.31
N ALA A 295 13.86 -4.21 -17.21
CA ALA A 295 15.15 -4.83 -17.54
C ALA A 295 16.33 -3.84 -17.49
N GLN A 296 16.13 -2.70 -16.83
CA GLN A 296 17.07 -1.58 -16.84
C GLN A 296 17.61 -1.30 -15.43
N LEU A 297 18.92 -1.08 -15.35
CA LEU A 297 19.62 -0.69 -14.13
C LEU A 297 20.24 0.70 -14.32
N LEU A 298 20.12 1.54 -13.31
CA LEU A 298 20.76 2.85 -13.21
C LEU A 298 21.93 2.73 -12.25
N LEU A 299 23.14 2.98 -12.73
CA LEU A 299 24.36 3.07 -11.93
C LEU A 299 24.65 4.54 -11.65
N ILE A 300 25.00 4.83 -10.40
CA ILE A 300 25.34 6.15 -9.89
C ILE A 300 26.80 6.07 -9.46
N LEU A 301 27.66 6.88 -10.08
CA LEU A 301 29.11 6.87 -9.88
C LEU A 301 29.57 8.25 -9.37
N PRO A 302 29.50 8.49 -8.05
CA PRO A 302 30.00 9.71 -7.43
C PRO A 302 31.50 9.87 -7.61
N GLY A 303 31.98 11.10 -7.77
CA GLY A 303 33.40 11.41 -7.96
C GLY A 303 34.02 10.88 -9.25
N THR A 304 33.22 10.32 -10.17
CA THR A 304 33.71 9.63 -11.37
C THR A 304 33.41 10.45 -12.63
N ALA A 305 34.45 10.75 -13.41
CA ALA A 305 34.29 11.47 -14.68
C ALA A 305 33.84 10.54 -15.83
N GLN A 306 33.33 11.12 -16.92
CA GLN A 306 32.79 10.35 -18.05
C GLN A 306 33.75 9.28 -18.61
N PRO A 307 35.06 9.54 -18.81
CA PRO A 307 35.98 8.52 -19.34
C PRO A 307 36.15 7.32 -18.41
N GLU A 308 36.21 7.56 -17.09
CA GLU A 308 36.32 6.52 -16.08
C GLU A 308 35.03 5.70 -15.97
N ALA A 309 33.87 6.37 -16.04
CA ALA A 309 32.57 5.72 -16.07
C ALA A 309 32.41 4.83 -17.32
N LEU A 310 32.93 5.26 -18.47
CA LEU A 310 32.92 4.47 -19.70
C LEU A 310 33.79 3.21 -19.59
N LEU A 311 34.98 3.31 -18.99
CA LEU A 311 35.81 2.14 -18.71
C LEU A 311 35.13 1.15 -17.74
N LEU A 312 34.47 1.66 -16.69
CA LEU A 312 33.72 0.81 -15.77
C LEU A 312 32.55 0.11 -16.49
N ALA A 313 31.79 0.85 -17.28
CA ALA A 313 30.68 0.30 -18.05
C ALA A 313 31.15 -0.79 -19.03
N GLU A 314 32.29 -0.60 -19.69
CA GLU A 314 32.83 -1.59 -20.63
C GLU A 314 33.27 -2.87 -19.93
N ARG A 315 33.86 -2.77 -18.74
CA ARG A 315 34.16 -3.96 -17.90
C ARG A 315 32.89 -4.70 -17.52
N VAL A 316 31.86 -3.99 -17.05
CA VAL A 316 30.56 -4.58 -16.72
C VAL A 316 29.96 -5.30 -17.95
N ARG A 317 30.02 -4.68 -19.12
CA ARG A 317 29.51 -5.27 -20.37
C ARG A 317 30.21 -6.59 -20.70
N LEU A 318 31.54 -6.59 -20.69
CA LEU A 318 32.35 -7.77 -20.99
C LEU A 318 32.09 -8.92 -20.00
N ASP A 319 32.00 -8.61 -18.70
CA ASP A 319 31.73 -9.63 -17.69
C ASP A 319 30.30 -10.19 -17.78
N VAL A 320 29.31 -9.36 -18.14
CA VAL A 320 27.95 -9.82 -18.41
C VAL A 320 27.91 -10.76 -19.61
N HIS A 321 28.64 -10.44 -20.69
CA HIS A 321 28.78 -11.31 -21.86
C HIS A 321 29.37 -12.70 -21.50
N GLY A 322 30.19 -12.75 -20.46
CA GLY A 322 30.77 -13.98 -19.90
C GLY A 322 29.81 -14.83 -19.05
N LEU A 323 28.63 -14.32 -18.65
CA LEU A 323 27.70 -15.05 -17.79
C LEU A 323 27.13 -16.28 -18.50
N ARG A 324 26.90 -17.35 -17.72
CA ARG A 324 26.31 -18.61 -18.18
C ARG A 324 25.17 -19.01 -17.24
N PHE A 325 24.08 -19.51 -17.80
CA PHE A 325 22.84 -19.80 -17.05
C PHE A 325 22.52 -21.30 -16.94
N ALA A 326 23.56 -22.15 -16.94
CA ALA A 326 23.43 -23.58 -16.70
C ALA A 326 23.05 -23.88 -15.23
N PRO A 327 22.23 -24.91 -14.95
CA PRO A 327 21.67 -25.91 -15.88
C PRO A 327 20.35 -25.49 -16.55
N VAL A 328 19.80 -24.32 -16.24
CA VAL A 328 18.42 -23.95 -16.63
C VAL A 328 18.32 -23.49 -18.09
N ALA A 329 19.33 -22.79 -18.58
CA ALA A 329 19.44 -22.37 -19.98
C ALA A 329 20.93 -22.34 -20.39
N PRO A 330 21.54 -23.48 -20.74
CA PRO A 330 22.98 -23.58 -21.01
C PRO A 330 23.43 -22.78 -22.24
N ASP A 331 22.57 -22.67 -23.26
CA ASP A 331 22.86 -21.95 -24.51
C ASP A 331 22.45 -20.47 -24.49
N LEU A 332 21.91 -19.98 -23.35
CA LEU A 332 21.47 -18.60 -23.23
C LEU A 332 22.67 -17.65 -23.07
N ALA A 333 22.99 -16.94 -24.15
CA ALA A 333 23.90 -15.81 -24.13
C ALA A 333 23.16 -14.51 -23.80
N VAL A 334 23.68 -13.74 -22.86
CA VAL A 334 23.10 -12.46 -22.43
C VAL A 334 24.11 -11.36 -22.67
N THR A 335 23.67 -10.29 -23.33
CA THR A 335 24.47 -9.07 -23.53
C THR A 335 23.74 -7.87 -22.93
N VAL A 336 24.48 -6.78 -22.73
CA VAL A 336 23.92 -5.52 -22.24
C VAL A 336 24.39 -4.37 -23.10
N SER A 337 23.52 -3.38 -23.24
CA SER A 337 23.84 -2.09 -23.84
C SER A 337 23.83 -1.03 -22.75
N ILE A 338 24.79 -0.10 -22.77
CA ILE A 338 24.96 0.89 -21.69
C ILE A 338 25.14 2.30 -22.27
N GLY A 339 24.33 3.24 -21.81
CA GLY A 339 24.49 4.68 -22.07
C GLY A 339 25.11 5.39 -20.87
N VAL A 340 26.13 6.21 -21.10
CA VAL A 340 26.88 6.94 -20.07
C VAL A 340 26.70 8.44 -20.24
N ALA A 341 26.44 9.17 -19.16
CA ALA A 341 26.45 10.63 -19.15
C ALA A 341 27.04 11.15 -17.84
N GLN A 342 27.92 12.15 -17.93
CA GLN A 342 28.42 12.89 -16.77
C GLN A 342 27.51 14.06 -16.43
N PHE A 343 27.20 14.26 -15.15
CA PHE A 343 26.41 15.39 -14.68
C PHE A 343 27.07 16.74 -14.98
N GLU A 344 26.27 17.71 -15.42
CA GLU A 344 26.71 19.09 -15.60
C GLU A 344 26.03 20.02 -14.57
N ALA A 345 26.78 20.93 -13.94
CA ALA A 345 26.25 21.76 -12.85
C ALA A 345 25.06 22.67 -13.25
N LYS A 346 24.88 22.93 -14.56
CA LYS A 346 23.82 23.79 -15.10
C LYS A 346 22.52 23.06 -15.45
N GLU A 347 22.46 21.73 -15.28
CA GLU A 347 21.30 20.92 -15.63
C GLU A 347 20.64 20.25 -14.41
N SER A 348 19.43 19.76 -14.63
CA SER A 348 18.71 18.92 -13.68
C SER A 348 19.14 17.46 -13.81
N VAL A 349 18.97 16.68 -12.74
CA VAL A 349 19.15 15.21 -12.76
C VAL A 349 18.35 14.54 -13.89
N GLY A 350 17.14 15.07 -14.18
CA GLY A 350 16.31 14.57 -15.27
C GLY A 350 16.95 14.74 -16.66
N GLN A 351 17.67 15.85 -16.89
CA GLN A 351 18.40 16.10 -18.13
C GLN A 351 19.62 15.20 -18.27
N THR A 352 20.36 14.96 -17.19
CA THR A 352 21.48 13.99 -17.18
C THR A 352 20.99 12.59 -17.54
N ILE A 353 19.86 12.17 -16.95
CA ILE A 353 19.21 10.89 -17.27
C ILE A 353 18.79 10.85 -18.73
N ALA A 354 18.21 11.93 -19.27
CA ALA A 354 17.83 11.99 -20.68
C ALA A 354 19.02 11.81 -21.63
N ARG A 355 20.19 12.40 -21.30
CA ARG A 355 21.43 12.23 -22.07
C ARG A 355 21.96 10.79 -22.01
N ALA A 356 21.93 10.16 -20.84
CA ALA A 356 22.28 8.75 -20.69
C ALA A 356 21.30 7.83 -21.45
N ASP A 357 20.01 8.16 -21.46
CA ASP A 357 18.95 7.43 -22.17
C ASP A 357 19.15 7.53 -23.68
N GLU A 358 19.53 8.71 -24.19
CA GLU A 358 19.87 8.91 -25.60
C GLU A 358 21.11 8.10 -26.02
N ALA A 359 22.16 8.07 -25.20
CA ALA A 359 23.32 7.23 -25.44
C ALA A 359 22.96 5.73 -25.44
N LEU A 360 22.11 5.30 -24.50
CA LEU A 360 21.60 3.92 -24.43
C LEU A 360 20.73 3.56 -25.64
N TYR A 361 19.92 4.50 -26.12
CA TYR A 361 19.10 4.33 -27.31
C TYR A 361 19.96 4.05 -28.54
N GLN A 362 21.03 4.83 -28.73
CA GLN A 362 21.97 4.61 -29.82
C GLN A 362 22.68 3.26 -29.69
N ALA A 363 22.96 2.82 -28.46
CA ALA A 363 23.59 1.53 -28.20
C ALA A 363 22.68 0.37 -28.59
N THR A 364 21.40 0.45 -28.21
CA THR A 364 20.39 -0.62 -28.40
C THR A 364 19.80 -0.68 -29.81
N SER A 365 19.72 0.45 -30.53
CA SER A 365 19.12 0.54 -31.87
C SER A 365 20.06 0.15 -33.00
N ARG A 366 21.38 0.36 -32.87
CA ARG A 366 22.33 0.09 -33.96
C ARG A 366 22.77 -1.37 -34.04
N ALA A 367 23.29 -1.90 -32.94
CA ALA A 367 23.85 -3.26 -32.95
C ALA A 367 23.96 -3.94 -31.57
N ARG A 368 23.53 -3.28 -30.48
CA ARG A 368 23.55 -3.82 -29.11
C ARG A 368 24.96 -4.17 -28.63
N ASP A 369 25.06 -4.78 -27.45
CA ASP A 369 26.30 -5.23 -26.81
C ASP A 369 27.45 -4.20 -26.89
N ARG A 370 27.17 -2.97 -26.42
CA ARG A 370 28.13 -1.85 -26.46
C ARG A 370 27.88 -0.80 -25.39
N VAL A 371 28.90 -0.01 -25.13
CA VAL A 371 28.84 1.18 -24.28
C VAL A 371 28.98 2.42 -25.15
N LEU A 372 28.12 3.42 -24.94
CA LEU A 372 28.24 4.73 -25.57
C LEU A 372 28.17 5.82 -24.51
N ALA A 373 29.04 6.82 -24.60
CA ALA A 373 28.93 8.06 -23.85
C ALA A 373 28.22 9.14 -24.67
N TYR A 374 27.47 9.98 -23.97
CA TYR A 374 26.91 11.19 -24.57
C TYR A 374 28.03 12.16 -24.98
N GLY A 375 28.00 12.64 -26.23
CA GLY A 375 28.94 13.63 -26.78
C GLY A 375 30.16 13.07 -27.53
N ASP A 376 30.43 11.76 -27.50
CA ASP A 376 31.65 11.15 -28.07
C ASP A 376 31.53 10.80 -29.58
N GLN A 377 30.82 11.62 -30.37
CA GLN A 377 30.58 11.40 -31.81
C GLN A 377 31.06 12.56 -32.69
N PRO A 378 31.42 12.32 -33.98
CA PRO A 378 31.52 13.36 -35.00
C PRO A 378 30.16 14.05 -35.14
N ALA A 379 30.17 15.37 -35.28
CA ALA A 379 28.97 16.19 -35.39
C ALA A 379 27.99 15.62 -36.44
N LEU A 380 26.84 15.14 -35.97
CA LEU A 380 25.64 15.16 -36.81
C LEU A 380 25.36 16.63 -37.14
N PRO A 381 24.88 16.96 -38.35
CA PRO A 381 24.28 18.28 -38.56
C PRO A 381 23.25 18.47 -37.45
N ALA A 382 23.27 19.67 -36.84
CA ALA A 382 22.39 20.00 -35.73
C ALA A 382 20.99 19.45 -36.05
N PRO A 383 20.35 18.71 -35.13
CA PRO A 383 19.01 18.23 -35.39
C PRO A 383 18.18 19.48 -35.69
N ASP A 384 17.63 19.54 -36.91
CA ASP A 384 16.61 20.53 -37.22
C ASP A 384 15.63 20.52 -36.04
N ALA A 385 15.38 21.70 -35.49
CA ALA A 385 14.65 21.91 -34.23
C ALA A 385 13.19 21.41 -34.24
N ASP A 386 12.80 20.64 -35.27
CA ASP A 386 11.49 20.08 -35.53
C ASP A 386 11.44 18.55 -35.64
N LEU A 387 12.55 17.82 -35.40
CA LEU A 387 12.54 16.36 -35.33
C LEU A 387 13.25 15.86 -34.07
N ALA A 388 12.64 16.11 -32.91
CA ALA A 388 12.82 15.26 -31.73
C ALA A 388 12.15 13.89 -32.00
N ALA A 389 12.75 13.11 -32.91
CA ALA A 389 12.28 11.80 -33.28
C ALA A 389 12.69 10.75 -32.25
N PRO A 390 11.86 9.73 -32.03
CA PRO A 390 11.64 9.10 -30.74
C PRO A 390 12.36 7.75 -30.66
N GLY A 391 13.11 7.54 -29.57
CA GLY A 391 13.88 6.31 -29.37
C GLY A 391 13.27 5.30 -28.40
N LEU A 392 13.02 4.08 -28.92
CA LEU A 392 12.80 2.76 -28.28
C LEU A 392 11.92 2.67 -27.02
N PHE A 393 10.65 2.30 -27.26
CA PHE A 393 9.79 1.41 -26.47
C PHE A 393 10.16 1.10 -25.02
N ASP A 394 10.09 2.12 -24.17
CA ASP A 394 9.84 1.94 -22.74
C ASP A 394 8.41 1.41 -22.57
N HIS A 395 8.26 0.16 -22.16
CA HIS A 395 6.97 -0.43 -21.74
C HIS A 395 6.28 0.36 -20.62
N THR A 396 6.98 1.33 -20.03
CA THR A 396 6.39 2.25 -19.07
C THR A 396 5.91 3.56 -19.68
N ARG A 397 6.27 3.90 -20.93
CA ARG A 397 5.78 5.07 -21.68
C ARG A 397 4.65 4.78 -22.65
N ILE A 398 4.41 3.52 -22.99
CA ILE A 398 3.30 3.11 -23.86
C ILE A 398 2.33 2.24 -23.07
N ASP A 399 1.04 2.51 -23.23
CA ASP A 399 -0.02 1.70 -22.67
C ASP A 399 -0.15 0.39 -23.49
N PRO A 400 0.00 -0.79 -22.86
CA PRO A 400 0.08 -2.07 -23.59
C PRO A 400 -1.25 -2.45 -24.26
N LEU A 401 -2.37 -1.93 -23.77
CA LEU A 401 -3.69 -2.18 -24.33
C LEU A 401 -3.94 -1.38 -25.61
N THR A 402 -3.60 -0.09 -25.58
CA THR A 402 -3.98 0.86 -26.65
C THR A 402 -2.85 1.26 -27.58
N GLY A 403 -1.59 1.00 -27.23
CA GLY A 403 -0.43 1.45 -27.99
C GLY A 403 -0.17 2.96 -27.92
N LEU A 404 -0.97 3.71 -27.15
CA LEU A 404 -0.81 5.14 -26.92
C LEU A 404 0.24 5.43 -25.84
N LEU A 405 0.61 6.70 -25.67
CA LEU A 405 1.48 7.09 -24.56
C LEU A 405 0.82 6.80 -23.21
N SER A 406 1.58 6.43 -22.19
CA SER A 406 1.06 6.13 -20.85
C SER A 406 0.93 7.41 -20.02
N ARG A 407 0.09 7.37 -18.98
CA ARG A 407 -0.06 8.46 -18.00
C ARG A 407 1.26 8.95 -17.42
N ARG A 408 2.30 8.10 -17.39
CA ARG A 408 3.60 8.42 -16.79
C ARG A 408 4.34 9.51 -17.56
N VAL A 409 4.12 9.66 -18.88
CA VAL A 409 4.74 10.72 -19.68
C VAL A 409 3.94 12.02 -19.71
N LEU A 410 2.75 12.04 -19.10
CA LEU A 410 1.82 13.17 -19.18
C LEU A 410 2.46 14.49 -18.75
N ARG A 411 3.00 14.56 -17.53
CA ARG A 411 3.52 15.82 -16.98
C ARG A 411 4.71 16.34 -17.77
N ASP A 412 5.58 15.43 -18.20
CA ASP A 412 6.75 15.77 -19.00
C ASP A 412 6.35 16.31 -20.38
N ARG A 413 5.47 15.61 -21.10
CA ARG A 413 4.98 16.04 -22.41
C ARG A 413 4.21 17.35 -22.34
N LEU A 414 3.32 17.50 -21.36
CA LEU A 414 2.54 18.71 -21.18
C LEU A 414 3.42 19.90 -20.79
N GLY A 415 4.39 19.72 -19.91
CA GLY A 415 5.34 20.77 -19.54
C GLY A 415 6.15 21.28 -20.74
N HIS A 416 6.66 20.37 -21.58
CA HIS A 416 7.36 20.74 -22.81
C HIS A 416 6.46 21.50 -23.80
N ALA A 417 5.23 21.01 -24.00
CA ALA A 417 4.27 21.64 -24.91
C ALA A 417 3.86 23.05 -24.43
N MET A 418 3.65 23.24 -23.12
CA MET A 418 3.39 24.56 -22.52
C MET A 418 4.56 25.53 -22.72
N ALA A 419 5.79 25.09 -22.47
CA ALA A 419 6.99 25.91 -22.68
C ALA A 419 7.18 26.28 -24.15
N ARG A 420 6.84 25.39 -25.09
CA ARG A 420 6.88 25.66 -26.54
C ARG A 420 5.80 26.66 -26.96
N ALA A 421 4.57 26.51 -26.45
CA ALA A 421 3.46 27.43 -26.73
C ALA A 421 3.79 28.87 -26.31
N LEU A 422 4.34 29.06 -25.11
CA LEU A 422 4.80 30.37 -24.63
C LEU A 422 5.90 30.96 -25.53
N ARG A 423 6.93 30.18 -25.86
CA ARG A 423 8.06 30.65 -26.68
C ARG A 423 7.65 31.06 -28.09
N ASN A 424 6.70 30.33 -28.68
CA ASN A 424 6.28 30.55 -30.06
C ASN A 424 5.09 31.52 -30.18
N GLY A 425 4.57 32.05 -29.07
CA GLY A 425 3.38 32.91 -29.08
C GLY A 425 2.12 32.21 -29.61
N ARG A 426 2.01 30.90 -29.36
CA ARG A 426 0.92 30.04 -29.84
C ARG A 426 0.10 29.50 -28.68
N MET A 427 -1.11 29.02 -28.98
CA MET A 427 -1.96 28.38 -27.98
C MET A 427 -1.72 26.88 -27.94
N LEU A 428 -1.93 26.31 -26.77
CA LEU A 428 -1.95 24.88 -26.49
C LEU A 428 -3.37 24.51 -26.05
N GLY A 429 -3.89 23.41 -26.57
CA GLY A 429 -5.16 22.83 -26.14
C GLY A 429 -4.93 21.52 -25.41
N VAL A 430 -5.58 21.32 -24.27
CA VAL A 430 -5.66 20.02 -23.60
C VAL A 430 -7.10 19.53 -23.69
N MET A 431 -7.30 18.34 -24.26
CA MET A 431 -8.61 17.68 -24.33
C MET A 431 -8.61 16.41 -23.49
N LEU A 432 -9.60 16.27 -22.62
CA LEU A 432 -9.86 15.05 -21.87
C LEU A 432 -11.08 14.35 -22.48
N LEU A 433 -10.89 13.13 -22.98
CA LEU A 433 -11.90 12.33 -23.67
C LEU A 433 -12.27 11.13 -22.78
N HIS A 434 -13.56 10.91 -22.58
CA HIS A 434 -14.10 9.76 -21.85
C HIS A 434 -14.96 8.90 -22.77
N VAL A 435 -14.72 7.59 -22.78
CA VAL A 435 -15.57 6.61 -23.47
C VAL A 435 -16.84 6.38 -22.65
N ASP A 436 -17.97 6.83 -23.19
CA ASP A 436 -19.26 6.71 -22.51
C ASP A 436 -19.71 5.25 -22.44
N ARG A 437 -20.33 4.88 -21.31
CA ARG A 437 -20.97 3.57 -21.08
C ARG A 437 -20.05 2.36 -21.24
N LEU A 438 -18.73 2.53 -21.15
CA LEU A 438 -17.77 1.41 -21.19
C LEU A 438 -18.09 0.30 -20.17
N GLY A 439 -18.57 0.65 -18.98
CA GLY A 439 -19.00 -0.33 -17.98
C GLY A 439 -20.10 -1.28 -18.47
N ALA A 440 -21.13 -0.74 -19.14
CA ALA A 440 -22.22 -1.56 -19.69
C ALA A 440 -21.74 -2.48 -20.83
N ILE A 441 -20.70 -2.07 -21.56
CA ILE A 441 -20.05 -2.90 -22.58
C ILE A 441 -19.28 -4.05 -21.91
N ASN A 442 -18.53 -3.75 -20.84
CA ASN A 442 -17.81 -4.77 -20.07
C ASN A 442 -18.78 -5.78 -19.44
N ASP A 443 -19.93 -5.33 -18.95
CA ASP A 443 -20.96 -6.22 -18.39
C ASP A 443 -21.56 -7.15 -19.46
N ALA A 444 -21.65 -6.68 -20.72
CA ALA A 444 -22.27 -7.43 -21.81
C ALA A 444 -21.29 -8.36 -22.57
N LEU A 445 -20.02 -7.97 -22.70
CA LEU A 445 -19.01 -8.67 -23.51
C LEU A 445 -17.83 -9.21 -22.70
N GLY A 446 -17.80 -8.97 -21.40
CA GLY A 446 -16.62 -9.21 -20.57
C GLY A 446 -15.54 -8.14 -20.78
N ILE A 447 -14.48 -8.25 -19.97
CA ILE A 447 -13.36 -7.31 -19.94
C ILE A 447 -12.65 -7.26 -21.30
N GLU A 448 -12.47 -8.42 -21.96
CA GLU A 448 -11.81 -8.52 -23.27
C GLU A 448 -12.57 -7.74 -24.37
N GLY A 449 -13.91 -7.72 -24.31
CA GLY A 449 -14.72 -6.93 -25.24
C GLY A 449 -14.58 -5.43 -25.02
N GLY A 450 -14.51 -5.00 -23.76
CA GLY A 450 -14.18 -3.62 -23.39
C GLY A 450 -12.80 -3.18 -23.86
N ASP A 451 -11.81 -4.05 -23.67
CA ASP A 451 -10.43 -3.83 -24.10
C ASP A 451 -10.33 -3.66 -25.62
N ALA A 452 -11.07 -4.46 -26.40
CA ALA A 452 -11.15 -4.32 -27.85
C ALA A 452 -11.78 -2.97 -28.27
N ILE A 453 -12.83 -2.51 -27.57
CA ILE A 453 -13.41 -1.17 -27.79
C ILE A 453 -12.41 -0.07 -27.48
N LEU A 454 -11.67 -0.17 -26.36
CA LEU A 454 -10.66 0.80 -25.98
C LEU A 454 -9.51 0.89 -26.99
N ALA A 455 -9.04 -0.24 -27.50
CA ALA A 455 -8.00 -0.29 -28.52
C ALA A 455 -8.46 0.35 -29.85
N GLN A 456 -9.70 0.07 -30.29
CA GLN A 456 -10.25 0.70 -31.49
C GLN A 456 -10.50 2.21 -31.30
N ALA A 457 -11.03 2.61 -30.14
CA ALA A 457 -11.24 4.01 -29.80
C ALA A 457 -9.91 4.79 -29.81
N ALA A 458 -8.85 4.21 -29.23
CA ALA A 458 -7.51 4.78 -29.25
C ALA A 458 -6.98 4.99 -30.68
N GLY A 459 -7.13 3.98 -31.54
CA GLY A 459 -6.75 4.05 -32.95
C GLY A 459 -7.50 5.16 -33.70
N GLN A 460 -8.82 5.26 -33.49
CA GLN A 460 -9.64 6.31 -34.09
C GLN A 460 -9.22 7.71 -33.61
N VAL A 461 -9.03 7.91 -32.30
CA VAL A 461 -8.57 9.20 -31.77
C VAL A 461 -7.21 9.58 -32.37
N ARG A 462 -6.25 8.66 -32.43
CA ARG A 462 -4.91 8.94 -32.98
C ARG A 462 -4.95 9.26 -34.48
N ALA A 463 -5.80 8.59 -35.25
CA ALA A 463 -5.90 8.80 -36.70
C ALA A 463 -6.45 10.18 -37.10
N ASN A 464 -7.12 10.88 -36.18
CA ASN A 464 -7.71 12.20 -36.41
C ASN A 464 -6.84 13.37 -35.90
N LEU A 465 -5.59 13.08 -35.52
CA LEU A 465 -4.68 14.04 -34.93
C LEU A 465 -3.40 14.15 -35.75
N HIS A 466 -2.75 15.30 -35.70
CA HIS A 466 -1.50 15.50 -36.41
C HIS A 466 -0.34 14.76 -35.71
N ALA A 467 0.76 14.57 -36.43
CA ALA A 467 1.94 13.90 -35.89
C ALA A 467 2.51 14.61 -34.64
N ALA A 468 2.40 15.95 -34.60
CA ALA A 468 2.83 16.79 -33.49
C ALA A 468 1.92 16.69 -32.24
N ASP A 469 0.65 16.31 -32.42
CA ASP A 469 -0.28 16.14 -31.30
C ASP A 469 0.03 14.86 -30.54
N SER A 470 -0.16 14.89 -29.22
CA SER A 470 0.09 13.73 -28.35
C SER A 470 -1.21 13.16 -27.80
N VAL A 471 -1.35 11.82 -27.83
CA VAL A 471 -2.49 11.11 -27.21
C VAL A 471 -1.98 10.22 -26.08
N ILE A 472 -2.57 10.37 -24.90
CA ILE A 472 -2.11 9.78 -23.65
C ILE A 472 -3.23 8.98 -22.99
N ARG A 473 -2.93 7.70 -22.82
CA ARG A 473 -3.47 6.70 -21.91
C ARG A 473 -3.57 7.12 -20.45
N LEU A 474 -4.71 7.58 -19.92
CA LEU A 474 -4.82 7.83 -18.46
C LEU A 474 -5.13 6.55 -17.66
N SER A 475 -6.40 6.15 -17.61
CA SER A 475 -6.90 4.96 -16.93
C SER A 475 -8.38 4.71 -17.26
N GLY A 476 -8.88 3.47 -17.11
CA GLY A 476 -10.31 3.16 -17.23
C GLY A 476 -10.86 3.33 -18.64
N GLY A 477 -11.60 4.43 -18.90
CA GLY A 477 -12.08 4.88 -20.22
C GLY A 477 -11.49 6.20 -20.72
N ASP A 478 -10.50 6.77 -20.02
CA ASP A 478 -10.07 8.16 -20.23
C ASP A 478 -8.78 8.33 -21.04
N PHE A 479 -8.83 9.22 -22.04
CA PHE A 479 -7.70 9.63 -22.86
C PHE A 479 -7.46 11.13 -22.70
N LEU A 480 -6.21 11.55 -22.80
CA LEU A 480 -5.82 12.96 -22.84
C LEU A 480 -5.13 13.26 -24.17
N VAL A 481 -5.56 14.32 -24.83
CA VAL A 481 -4.94 14.83 -26.07
C VAL A 481 -4.30 16.18 -25.79
N ILE A 482 -3.06 16.34 -26.22
CA ILE A 482 -2.32 17.60 -26.22
C ILE A 482 -2.28 18.09 -27.66
N LEU A 483 -2.91 19.22 -27.92
CA LEU A 483 -2.94 19.90 -29.21
C LEU A 483 -1.93 21.05 -29.20
N GLU A 484 -0.88 20.93 -29.99
CA GLU A 484 0.16 21.95 -30.13
C GLU A 484 -0.14 22.91 -31.28
N ASP A 485 0.49 24.09 -31.25
CA ASP A 485 0.44 25.11 -32.32
C ASP A 485 -0.96 25.66 -32.69
N LEU A 486 -1.90 25.68 -31.74
CA LEU A 486 -3.23 26.24 -31.99
C LEU A 486 -3.18 27.77 -32.13
N ARG A 487 -3.99 28.31 -33.05
CA ARG A 487 -4.17 29.77 -33.22
C ARG A 487 -5.24 30.35 -32.31
N ASN A 488 -6.27 29.57 -31.98
CA ASN A 488 -7.39 29.97 -31.15
C ASN A 488 -8.09 28.74 -30.54
N SER A 489 -9.04 28.98 -29.64
CA SER A 489 -9.86 27.94 -29.01
C SER A 489 -10.83 27.24 -29.96
N GLU A 490 -11.20 27.90 -31.07
CA GLU A 490 -12.10 27.32 -32.07
C GLU A 490 -11.43 26.16 -32.83
N GLY A 491 -10.12 26.25 -33.09
CA GLY A 491 -9.35 25.14 -33.65
C GLY A 491 -9.41 23.87 -32.80
N ALA A 492 -9.28 24.00 -31.47
CA ALA A 492 -9.44 22.87 -30.55
C ALA A 492 -10.85 22.27 -30.60
N ARG A 493 -11.88 23.13 -30.66
CA ARG A 493 -13.28 22.70 -30.76
C ARG A 493 -13.57 21.96 -32.06
N GLN A 494 -13.04 22.42 -33.19
CA GLN A 494 -13.19 21.77 -34.48
C GLN A 494 -12.55 20.37 -34.50
N ILE A 495 -11.34 20.24 -33.94
CA ILE A 495 -10.67 18.94 -33.81
C ILE A 495 -11.48 17.99 -32.91
N ALA A 496 -11.96 18.49 -31.76
CA ALA A 496 -12.83 17.70 -30.88
C ALA A 496 -14.12 17.24 -31.59
N GLN A 497 -14.75 18.10 -32.39
CA GLN A 497 -15.93 17.74 -33.17
C GLN A 497 -15.61 16.71 -34.25
N HIS A 498 -14.46 16.83 -34.90
CA HIS A 498 -14.02 15.85 -35.89
C HIS A 498 -13.81 14.47 -35.27
N ILE A 499 -13.14 14.42 -34.11
CA ILE A 499 -12.96 13.18 -33.34
C ILE A 499 -14.33 12.61 -32.95
N GLN A 500 -15.22 13.42 -32.34
CA GLN A 500 -16.54 12.97 -31.91
C GLN A 500 -17.38 12.40 -33.07
N ASN A 501 -17.37 13.04 -34.23
CA ASN A 501 -18.14 12.59 -35.40
C ASN A 501 -17.68 11.21 -35.92
N ARG A 502 -16.43 10.81 -35.67
CA ARG A 502 -15.95 9.46 -36.04
C ARG A 502 -16.52 8.36 -35.16
N PHE A 503 -16.90 8.69 -33.93
CA PHE A 503 -17.59 7.77 -33.02
C PHE A 503 -19.11 7.70 -33.30
N THR A 504 -19.59 8.38 -34.34
CA THR A 504 -20.98 8.20 -34.82
C THR A 504 -21.17 6.85 -35.52
N PHE A 505 -20.08 6.21 -35.98
CA PHE A 505 -20.11 4.85 -36.51
C PHE A 505 -19.80 3.84 -35.41
N PRO A 506 -20.60 2.77 -35.26
CA PRO A 506 -20.41 1.81 -34.18
C PRO A 506 -19.12 1.01 -34.34
N LEU A 507 -18.48 0.69 -33.21
CA LEU A 507 -17.26 -0.12 -33.18
C LEU A 507 -17.63 -1.60 -33.19
N ALA A 508 -16.90 -2.40 -33.97
CA ALA A 508 -17.22 -3.81 -34.16
C ALA A 508 -16.38 -4.71 -33.23
N VAL A 509 -17.04 -5.49 -32.38
CA VAL A 509 -16.39 -6.49 -31.50
C VAL A 509 -17.18 -7.80 -31.56
N GLY A 510 -16.49 -8.90 -31.85
CA GLY A 510 -17.12 -10.22 -31.97
C GLY A 510 -18.17 -10.32 -33.08
N GLY A 511 -18.03 -9.55 -34.17
CA GLY A 511 -18.98 -9.53 -35.29
C GLY A 511 -20.27 -8.75 -35.02
N ARG A 512 -20.37 -8.02 -33.90
CA ARG A 512 -21.51 -7.13 -33.58
C ARG A 512 -21.04 -5.68 -33.50
N GLU A 513 -21.90 -4.78 -33.95
CA GLU A 513 -21.70 -3.33 -33.90
C GLU A 513 -22.20 -2.74 -32.57
N TRP A 514 -21.34 -1.95 -31.91
CA TRP A 514 -21.63 -1.32 -30.63
C TRP A 514 -21.60 0.22 -30.76
N PRO A 515 -22.70 0.91 -30.42
CA PRO A 515 -22.70 2.36 -30.41
C PRO A 515 -21.86 2.87 -29.23
N VAL A 516 -20.76 3.55 -29.53
CA VAL A 516 -19.84 4.12 -28.54
C VAL A 516 -19.79 5.62 -28.76
N THR A 517 -19.97 6.41 -27.70
CA THR A 517 -19.86 7.88 -27.76
C THR A 517 -18.74 8.40 -26.88
N LEU A 518 -18.33 9.65 -27.13
CA LEU A 518 -17.29 10.32 -26.36
C LEU A 518 -17.82 11.61 -25.72
N SER A 519 -17.52 11.78 -24.43
CA SER A 519 -17.59 13.08 -23.75
C SER A 519 -16.20 13.73 -23.72
N ILE A 520 -16.11 14.97 -24.22
CA ILE A 520 -14.84 15.70 -24.39
C ILE A 520 -14.86 17.01 -23.61
N GLY A 521 -13.87 17.22 -22.75
CA GLY A 521 -13.59 18.48 -22.07
C GLY A 521 -12.33 19.14 -22.61
N ILE A 522 -12.36 20.43 -22.91
CA ILE A 522 -11.25 21.17 -23.52
C ILE A 522 -10.82 22.31 -22.58
N ALA A 523 -9.52 22.48 -22.36
CA ALA A 523 -8.94 23.66 -21.72
C ALA A 523 -7.81 24.24 -22.57
N MET A 524 -7.64 25.56 -22.51
CA MET A 524 -6.69 26.30 -23.33
C MET A 524 -5.57 26.90 -22.49
N TYR A 525 -4.40 27.04 -23.10
CA TYR A 525 -3.21 27.68 -22.53
C TYR A 525 -2.51 28.52 -23.62
N PRO A 526 -1.84 29.65 -23.30
CA PRO A 526 -1.73 30.27 -21.98
C PRO A 526 -3.04 30.91 -21.50
N THR A 527 -3.20 30.99 -20.19
CA THR A 527 -4.30 31.69 -19.49
C THR A 527 -3.72 32.24 -18.19
N PRO A 528 -4.12 33.45 -17.73
CA PRO A 528 -3.55 34.05 -16.52
C PRO A 528 -3.67 33.11 -15.30
N GLY A 529 -2.55 32.92 -14.59
CA GLY A 529 -2.48 32.07 -13.40
C GLY A 529 -2.73 30.58 -13.65
N CYS A 530 -2.62 30.09 -14.89
CA CYS A 530 -2.87 28.70 -15.23
C CYS A 530 -1.54 27.93 -15.31
N GLY A 531 -1.22 27.17 -14.26
CA GLY A 531 -0.14 26.19 -14.26
C GLY A 531 -0.54 24.87 -14.92
N LEU A 532 0.36 23.89 -14.91
CA LEU A 532 0.12 22.57 -15.49
C LEU A 532 -1.06 21.85 -14.83
N ASP A 533 -1.06 21.84 -13.49
CA ASP A 533 -2.09 21.13 -12.73
C ASP A 533 -3.45 21.83 -12.86
N ASP A 534 -3.48 23.18 -12.89
CA ASP A 534 -4.70 23.96 -13.14
C ASP A 534 -5.29 23.67 -14.53
N LEU A 535 -4.44 23.53 -15.55
CA LEU A 535 -4.87 23.25 -16.91
C LEU A 535 -5.55 21.88 -17.02
N LEU A 536 -5.00 20.86 -16.35
CA LEU A 536 -5.59 19.53 -16.27
C LEU A 536 -6.92 19.55 -15.52
N GLU A 537 -6.98 20.23 -14.37
CA GLU A 537 -8.21 20.36 -13.58
C GLU A 537 -9.33 21.06 -14.35
N ARG A 538 -8.99 22.10 -15.11
CA ARG A 538 -9.94 22.83 -15.97
C ARG A 538 -10.50 21.94 -17.08
N ALA A 539 -9.66 21.14 -17.73
CA ALA A 539 -10.09 20.19 -18.76
C ALA A 539 -10.98 19.09 -18.17
N GLU A 540 -10.64 18.58 -16.99
CA GLU A 540 -11.44 17.59 -16.28
C GLU A 540 -12.81 18.14 -15.86
N ALA A 541 -12.86 19.35 -15.32
CA ALA A 541 -14.10 20.03 -14.98
C ALA A 541 -15.01 20.21 -16.21
N ALA A 542 -14.43 20.55 -17.37
CA ALA A 542 -15.17 20.63 -18.63
C ALA A 542 -15.70 19.25 -19.08
N MET A 543 -14.88 18.19 -19.00
CA MET A 543 -15.29 16.83 -19.37
C MET A 543 -16.43 16.33 -18.47
N ARG A 544 -16.36 16.58 -17.16
CA ARG A 544 -17.45 16.24 -16.22
C ARG A 544 -18.76 16.92 -16.60
N ARG A 545 -18.73 18.20 -17.01
CA ARG A 545 -19.92 18.90 -17.54
C ARG A 545 -20.43 18.27 -18.83
N ALA A 546 -19.53 17.88 -19.73
CA ALA A 546 -19.90 17.19 -20.97
C ALA A 546 -20.59 15.85 -20.71
N ARG A 547 -20.23 15.16 -19.62
CA ARG A 547 -20.82 13.87 -19.23
C ARG A 547 -22.21 14.00 -18.58
N LEU A 548 -22.46 15.09 -17.85
CA LEU A 548 -23.76 15.37 -17.23
C LEU A 548 -24.85 15.64 -18.29
N GLY A 549 -24.47 16.13 -19.48
CA GLY A 549 -25.36 16.39 -20.62
C GLY A 549 -25.77 15.14 -21.42
N ARG A 550 -26.13 14.03 -20.76
CA ARG A 550 -26.47 12.71 -21.34
C ARG A 550 -25.33 11.95 -22.06
N GLY A 551 -24.08 12.40 -21.92
CA GLY A 551 -22.93 11.88 -22.68
C GLY A 551 -22.87 12.47 -24.10
N ASN A 552 -21.87 12.07 -24.89
CA ASN A 552 -21.68 12.55 -26.27
C ASN A 552 -21.62 14.08 -26.42
N GLY A 553 -20.97 14.78 -25.49
CA GLY A 553 -20.89 16.24 -25.48
C GLY A 553 -19.46 16.76 -25.60
N ILE A 554 -19.30 17.99 -26.11
CA ILE A 554 -18.04 18.73 -26.10
C ILE A 554 -18.23 19.98 -25.24
N GLN A 555 -17.33 20.20 -24.27
CA GLN A 555 -17.36 21.37 -23.41
C GLN A 555 -16.00 22.04 -23.40
N LEU A 556 -15.96 23.35 -23.68
CA LEU A 556 -14.78 24.19 -23.53
C LEU A 556 -14.82 24.85 -22.15
N HIS A 557 -13.73 24.80 -21.40
CA HIS A 557 -13.59 25.53 -20.16
C HIS A 557 -13.53 27.03 -20.46
N VAL A 558 -14.60 27.76 -20.11
CA VAL A 558 -14.63 29.22 -20.18
C VAL A 558 -14.05 29.78 -18.90
N VAL A 559 -13.05 30.64 -19.02
CA VAL A 559 -12.57 31.45 -17.90
C VAL A 559 -13.52 32.62 -17.76
N ASP A 560 -14.28 32.66 -16.67
CA ASP A 560 -15.07 33.85 -16.35
C ASP A 560 -14.12 35.03 -16.14
N ALA A 561 -14.02 35.91 -17.14
CA ALA A 561 -13.29 37.18 -17.06
C ALA A 561 -13.95 38.18 -16.08
N ALA A 562 -14.93 37.76 -15.29
CA ALA A 562 -15.82 38.62 -14.49
C ALA A 562 -15.50 38.65 -12.98
N ARG A 563 -14.29 38.30 -12.54
CA ARG A 563 -13.88 38.45 -11.13
C ARG A 563 -12.66 39.33 -10.86
N GLY A 564 -12.04 39.92 -11.88
CA GLY A 564 -10.88 40.80 -11.75
C GLY A 564 -11.18 42.31 -11.74
N VAL A 565 -12.43 42.74 -11.91
CA VAL A 565 -12.79 44.18 -12.07
C VAL A 565 -13.56 44.75 -10.85
N LEU A 566 -13.90 43.92 -9.86
CA LEU A 566 -14.63 44.37 -8.65
C LEU A 566 -13.73 44.72 -7.46
N GLU A 567 -12.44 44.36 -7.46
CA GLU A 567 -11.53 44.67 -6.34
C GLU A 567 -10.67 45.93 -6.56
N THR A 568 -10.64 46.51 -7.77
CA THR A 568 -9.91 47.76 -8.05
C THR A 568 -10.78 49.03 -7.99
N ARG A 569 -12.06 48.91 -7.59
CA ARG A 569 -12.98 50.05 -7.40
C ARG A 569 -13.33 50.36 -5.94
N GLN A 570 -12.70 49.68 -4.98
CA GLN A 570 -12.83 49.99 -3.53
C GLN A 570 -11.52 50.44 -2.87
N ALA A 571 -10.48 50.73 -3.65
CA ALA A 571 -9.21 51.28 -3.17
C ALA A 571 -8.72 52.45 -4.03
N GLY A 572 -9.63 53.36 -4.38
CA GLY A 572 -9.35 54.63 -5.07
C GLY A 572 -10.23 55.72 -4.51
#